data_AF-A0AAX3YD85-F1
#
_entry.id   AF-A0AAX3YD85-F1
#
_cell.length_a   1.000
_cell.length_b   1.000
_cell.length_c   1.000
_cell.angle_alpha   90.00
_cell.angle_beta   90.00
_cell.angle_gamma   90.00
#
_symmetry.space_group_name_H-M   'P 1'
#
loop_
_entity.id
_entity.type
_entity.pdbx_description
1 polymer ?
#
loop_
_entity_poly.entity_id
_entity_poly.type
_entity_poly.pdbx_seq_one_letter_code
_entity_poly.pdbx_strand_id
1 'polypeptide(L)'
;MPEGQFAALPDVLVQHTTTPDDCWFGFWEGHAGHGMNLPHPGPRVHIPSRENYLARGTVRDAVRTLGSCGPDLWWPQDRAWFVASDIDLMSTYIG
;
A
#
# COMPACT_ATOMS: atom_id res chain seq x y z
N MET A 1 -0.19 -12.16 2.84
CA MET A 1 -1.45 -12.48 2.12
C MET A 1 -1.16 -13.38 0.92
N PRO A 2 -1.97 -14.41 0.62
CA PRO A 2 -1.83 -15.22 -0.60
C PRO A 2 -1.95 -14.37 -1.88
N GLU A 3 -1.14 -14.68 -2.89
CA GLU A 3 -1.03 -13.90 -4.15
C GLU A 3 -2.37 -13.71 -4.86
N GLY A 4 -3.21 -14.76 -4.92
CA GLY A 4 -4.54 -14.67 -5.52
C GLY A 4 -5.50 -13.72 -4.81
N GLN A 5 -5.37 -13.57 -3.48
CA GLN A 5 -6.18 -12.61 -2.71
C GLN A 5 -5.68 -11.18 -2.92
N PHE A 6 -4.35 -11.00 -2.98
CA PHE A 6 -3.74 -9.71 -3.28
C PHE A 6 -4.13 -9.19 -4.66
N ALA A 7 -4.19 -10.07 -5.66
CA ALA A 7 -4.58 -9.70 -7.02
C ALA A 7 -6.07 -9.34 -7.14
N ALA A 8 -6.95 -10.01 -6.39
CA ALA A 8 -8.40 -9.78 -6.46
C ALA A 8 -8.88 -8.58 -5.63
N LEU A 9 -8.15 -8.21 -4.57
CA LEU A 9 -8.58 -7.18 -3.62
C LEU A 9 -8.81 -5.79 -4.25
N PRO A 10 -7.95 -5.28 -5.16
CA PRO A 10 -8.17 -3.99 -5.81
C PRO A 10 -9.45 -3.93 -6.63
N ASP A 11 -9.84 -5.03 -7.27
CA ASP A 11 -11.06 -5.09 -8.09
C ASP A 11 -12.33 -4.99 -7.25
N VAL A 12 -12.28 -5.41 -5.99
CA VAL A 12 -13.37 -5.22 -5.04
C VAL A 12 -13.34 -3.79 -4.50
N LEU A 13 -12.19 -3.34 -4.00
CA LEU A 13 -12.06 -2.05 -3.31
C LEU A 13 -12.32 -0.84 -4.21
N VAL A 14 -12.07 -0.94 -5.51
CA VAL A 14 -12.37 0.13 -6.47
C VAL A 14 -13.87 0.48 -6.52
N GLN A 15 -14.74 -0.48 -6.18
CA GLN A 15 -16.20 -0.28 -6.15
C GLN A 15 -16.67 0.41 -4.87
N HIS A 16 -15.79 0.51 -3.87
CA HIS A 16 -16.09 1.05 -2.54
C HIS A 16 -15.38 2.39 -2.26
N THR A 17 -15.01 3.13 -3.31
CA THR A 17 -14.45 4.49 -3.20
C THR A 17 -15.00 5.38 -4.31
N THR A 18 -15.09 6.67 -4.01
CA THR A 18 -15.40 7.74 -4.97
C THR A 18 -14.14 8.28 -5.67
N THR A 19 -12.94 7.90 -5.20
CA THR A 19 -11.65 8.33 -5.75
C THR A 19 -10.78 7.13 -6.16
N PRO A 20 -11.22 6.28 -7.11
CA PRO A 20 -10.49 5.07 -7.50
C PRO A 20 -9.16 5.34 -8.22
N ASP A 21 -9.05 6.50 -8.85
CA ASP A 21 -7.82 6.91 -9.58
C ASP A 21 -6.81 7.61 -8.68
N ASP A 22 -7.10 7.69 -7.38
CA ASP A 22 -6.32 8.46 -6.42
C ASP A 22 -6.15 7.71 -5.10
N CYS A 23 -5.12 6.88 -5.05
CA CYS A 23 -4.80 5.99 -3.95
C CYS A 23 -3.35 6.17 -3.50
N TRP A 24 -3.16 6.14 -2.19
CA TRP A 24 -1.87 6.18 -1.53
C TRP A 24 -1.40 4.78 -1.20
N PHE A 25 -0.11 4.54 -1.39
CA PHE A 25 0.58 3.28 -1.12
C PHE A 25 1.76 3.54 -0.19
N GLY A 26 1.73 2.95 0.99
CA GLY A 26 2.79 2.97 1.98
C GLY A 26 3.68 1.75 1.84
N PHE A 27 4.99 1.99 1.77
CA PHE A 27 6.01 0.97 1.80
C PHE A 27 6.98 1.24 2.95
N TRP A 28 7.16 0.26 3.83
CA TRP A 28 7.99 0.40 5.02
C TRP A 28 9.46 0.59 4.64
N GLU A 29 10.15 1.54 5.28
CA GLU A 29 11.56 1.80 5.01
C GLU A 29 12.46 0.60 5.31
N GLY A 30 12.04 -0.31 6.19
CA GLY A 30 12.77 -1.53 6.50
C GLY A 30 12.91 -2.49 5.31
N HIS A 31 12.10 -2.33 4.27
CA HIS A 31 12.29 -2.99 2.97
C HIS A 31 13.52 -2.46 2.22
N ALA A 32 14.29 -1.49 2.76
CA ALA A 32 15.45 -0.86 2.10
C ALA A 32 16.51 -1.84 1.57
N GLY A 33 16.57 -3.09 2.06
CA GLY A 33 17.41 -4.15 1.46
C GLY A 33 16.98 -4.57 0.04
N HIS A 34 15.77 -4.20 -0.39
CA HIS A 34 15.16 -4.61 -1.66
C HIS A 34 15.26 -3.57 -2.79
N GLY A 35 16.01 -2.48 -2.59
CA GLY A 35 16.26 -1.51 -3.67
C GLY A 35 15.00 -0.77 -4.12
N MET A 36 14.16 -0.35 -3.17
CA MET A 36 13.03 0.53 -3.45
C MET A 36 13.57 1.89 -3.89
N ASN A 37 13.77 2.06 -5.20
CA ASN A 37 14.27 3.28 -5.84
C ASN A 37 13.21 4.40 -5.79
N LEU A 38 12.75 4.73 -4.58
CA LEU A 38 11.79 5.79 -4.34
C LEU A 38 12.52 7.15 -4.30
N PRO A 39 11.93 8.20 -4.89
CA PRO A 39 12.55 9.52 -4.91
C PRO A 39 12.75 10.05 -3.49
N HIS A 40 13.96 10.52 -3.20
CA HIS A 40 14.29 11.17 -1.93
C HIS A 40 14.61 12.67 -2.18
N PRO A 41 13.95 13.62 -1.49
CA PRO A 41 12.88 13.43 -0.52
C PRO A 41 11.51 13.16 -1.18
N GLY A 42 10.75 12.22 -0.62
CA GLY A 42 9.38 11.88 -1.03
C GLY A 42 8.40 11.96 0.15
N PRO A 43 7.08 11.96 -0.09
CA PRO A 43 6.08 11.97 0.97
C PRO A 43 6.18 10.72 1.84
N ARG A 44 5.97 10.88 3.16
CA ARG A 44 6.10 9.81 4.16
C ARG A 44 4.94 9.88 5.15
N VAL A 45 4.54 8.72 5.67
CA VAL A 45 3.66 8.64 6.84
C VAL A 45 4.48 8.15 8.03
N HIS A 46 4.44 8.95 9.11
CA HIS A 46 5.11 8.63 10.35
C HIS A 46 4.24 7.69 11.18
N ILE A 47 4.71 6.47 11.38
CA ILE A 47 4.19 5.52 12.35
C ILE A 47 5.36 5.17 13.26
N PRO A 48 5.19 5.20 14.61
CA PRO A 48 6.28 4.87 15.52
C PRO A 48 6.95 3.55 15.14
N SER A 49 8.25 3.59 14.89
CA SER A 49 9.08 2.45 14.44
C SER A 49 8.73 1.87 13.06
N ARG A 50 7.80 2.46 12.31
CA ARG A 50 7.29 1.98 11.00
C ARG A 50 7.15 3.14 10.02
N GLU A 51 8.25 3.84 9.81
CA GLU A 51 8.33 4.87 8.77
C GLU A 51 8.01 4.29 7.39
N ASN A 52 7.01 4.85 6.72
CA ASN A 52 6.53 4.37 5.42
C ASN A 52 6.68 5.46 4.36
N TYR A 53 7.33 5.14 3.25
CA TYR A 53 7.36 5.98 2.07
C TYR A 53 6.05 5.86 1.31
N LEU A 54 5.55 7.00 0.82
CA LEU A 54 4.29 7.06 0.09
C LEU A 54 4.54 7.15 -1.42
N ALA A 55 3.88 6.27 -2.16
CA ALA A 55 3.64 6.41 -3.58
C ALA A 55 2.16 6.70 -3.82
N ARG A 56 1.84 7.20 -5.01
CA ARG A 56 0.48 7.53 -5.42
C ARG A 56 0.18 6.88 -6.77
N GLY A 57 -1.03 6.38 -6.92
CA GLY A 57 -1.51 5.75 -8.15
C GLY A 57 -3.01 5.52 -8.10
N THR A 58 -3.49 4.62 -8.93
CA THR A 58 -4.88 4.15 -8.90
C THR A 58 -5.01 2.98 -7.94
N VAL A 59 -6.22 2.68 -7.44
CA VAL A 59 -6.48 1.51 -6.59
C VAL A 59 -5.95 0.21 -7.24
N ARG A 60 -6.05 0.08 -8.57
CA ARG A 60 -5.54 -1.10 -9.30
C ARG A 60 -4.02 -1.21 -9.34
N ASP A 61 -3.30 -0.12 -9.07
CA ASP A 61 -1.84 -0.16 -9.00
C ASP A 61 -1.32 -0.88 -7.74
N ALA A 62 -2.20 -1.24 -6.80
CA ALA A 62 -1.83 -1.96 -5.59
C ALA A 62 -1.11 -3.29 -5.85
N VAL A 63 -1.38 -3.96 -6.98
CA VAL A 63 -0.71 -5.21 -7.35
C VAL A 63 0.73 -5.00 -7.81
N ARG A 64 1.14 -3.75 -8.06
CA ARG A 64 2.52 -3.44 -8.45
C ARG A 64 3.43 -3.57 -7.24
N THR A 65 4.56 -4.23 -7.44
CA THR A 65 5.58 -4.43 -6.41
C THR A 65 6.75 -3.47 -6.61
N LEU A 66 7.34 -3.05 -5.50
CA LEU A 66 8.63 -2.36 -5.46
C LEU A 66 9.66 -3.30 -4.86
N GLY A 67 10.67 -3.67 -5.65
CA GLY A 67 11.74 -4.55 -5.15
C GLY A 67 11.23 -5.92 -4.67
N SER A 68 10.19 -6.47 -5.30
CA SER A 68 9.44 -7.69 -4.91
C SER A 68 8.46 -7.55 -3.73
N CYS A 69 8.40 -6.38 -3.07
CA CYS A 69 7.45 -6.11 -1.99
C CYS A 69 6.21 -5.37 -2.51
N GLY A 70 5.03 -5.83 -2.13
CA GLY A 70 3.78 -5.07 -2.29
C GLY A 70 3.68 -3.93 -1.27
N PRO A 71 2.65 -3.06 -1.36
CA PRO A 71 2.42 -2.03 -0.36
C PRO A 71 2.01 -2.64 0.98
N ASP A 72 2.60 -2.17 2.07
CA ASP A 72 2.24 -2.56 3.44
C ASP A 72 0.92 -1.89 3.84
N LEU A 73 0.71 -0.65 3.41
CA LEU A 73 -0.46 0.17 3.73
C LEU A 73 -1.03 0.78 2.45
N TRP A 74 -2.35 0.92 2.33
CA TRP A 74 -2.93 1.69 1.23
C TRP A 74 -4.36 2.12 1.49
N TRP A 75 -4.73 3.27 0.91
CA TRP A 75 -6.04 3.89 1.08
C TRP A 75 -6.34 4.88 -0.06
N PRO A 76 -7.60 5.06 -0.46
CA PRO A 76 -8.00 6.06 -1.44
C PRO A 76 -8.00 7.46 -0.81
N GLN A 77 -7.94 8.50 -1.64
CA GLN A 77 -7.93 9.89 -1.20
C GLN A 77 -9.16 10.28 -0.37
N ASP A 78 -10.33 9.72 -0.68
CA ASP A 78 -11.57 9.91 0.08
C ASP A 78 -11.63 9.12 1.40
N ARG A 79 -10.63 8.27 1.68
CA ARG A 79 -10.50 7.46 2.90
C ARG A 79 -11.69 6.55 3.16
N ALA A 80 -12.36 6.09 2.10
CA ALA A 80 -13.51 5.19 2.22
C ALA A 80 -13.15 3.82 2.83
N TRP A 81 -11.88 3.42 2.75
CA TRP A 81 -11.33 2.21 3.37
C TRP A 81 -9.82 2.38 3.60
N PHE A 82 -9.24 1.50 4.40
CA PHE A 82 -7.81 1.40 4.65
C PHE A 82 -7.40 -0.07 4.71
N VAL A 83 -6.32 -0.43 4.02
CA VAL A 83 -5.76 -1.78 4.04
C VAL A 83 -4.41 -1.77 4.75
N ALA A 84 -4.21 -2.69 5.68
CA ALA A 84 -2.94 -2.95 6.35
C ALA A 84 -2.51 -4.41 6.17
N SER A 85 -1.32 -4.63 5.60
CA SER A 85 -0.68 -5.91 5.36
C SER A 85 0.83 -5.79 5.59
N ASP A 86 1.22 -5.56 6.84
CA ASP A 86 2.61 -5.45 7.25
C ASP A 86 3.22 -6.84 7.55
N ILE A 87 4.55 -6.97 7.44
CA ILE A 87 5.31 -8.22 7.66
C ILE A 87 5.08 -8.83 9.05
N ASP A 88 4.80 -8.00 10.06
CA ASP A 88 4.54 -8.48 11.42
C ASP A 88 3.07 -8.89 11.64
N LEU A 89 2.18 -8.67 10.67
CA LEU A 89 0.78 -9.04 10.79
C LEU A 89 0.53 -10.46 10.28
N MET A 90 -0.13 -11.25 11.12
CA MET A 90 -0.62 -12.59 10.73
C MET A 90 -1.86 -12.52 9.83
N SER A 91 -2.39 -11.32 9.57
CA SER A 91 -3.63 -11.09 8.83
C SER A 91 -3.61 -9.73 8.13
N THR A 92 -4.37 -9.62 7.05
CA THR A 92 -4.64 -8.35 6.37
C THR A 92 -5.88 -7.72 6.98
N TYR A 93 -5.78 -6.47 7.43
CA TYR A 93 -6.91 -5.70 7.97
C TYR A 93 -7.46 -4.77 6.90
N ILE A 94 -8.78 -4.68 6.82
CA ILE A 94 -9.53 -3.80 5.92
C ILE A 94 -10.67 -3.18 6.72
N GLY A 95 -10.82 -1.86 6.70
CA GLY A 95 -11.90 -1.15 7.39
C GLY A 95 -11.97 0.33 7.07
#